data_AF-A0A2V3JH25-F1
#
_entry.id   AF-A0A2V3JH25-F1
#
_cell.length_a   1.000
_cell.length_b   1.000
_cell.length_c   1.000
_cell.angle_alpha   90.00
_cell.angle_beta   90.00
_cell.angle_gamma   90.00
#
_symmetry.space_group_name_H-M   'P 1'
#
loop_
_entity.id
_entity.type
_entity.pdbx_description
1 polymer ?
#
loop_
_entity_poly.entity_id
_entity_poly.type
_entity_poly.pdbx_seq_one_letter_code
_entity_poly.pdbx_strand_id
1 'polypeptide(L)'
;MPQYTAGSSHIAQNRRNYMDPNYTYEKLRDIAEEDIVRLLAHRAPGEEYKSIHPPLEEMEEPECAVREMVEPTEGAKAGDRIRYVQYTDSMMFAPITPYQRAWAAYTRYKGVDPGVLSGRTIIEGRERDIEKITKEQIDCELYDTARTGLRGRTVHGHAVRLDEDGMMFDALRRWSKGKGGEVIYVKDMIGGAMDKEVVLGKPLPEDELLKRTTMYRNAQGGVWQEVDDPESMDVTAQIHWKRTVGGFQPWKKMSEIKGGKKDIGVKDLKLFVPRGGVE
;
A
#
# COMPACT_ATOMS: atom_id res chain seq x y z
N MET A 1 0.77 14.31 18.93
CA MET A 1 0.46 13.29 17.90
C MET A 1 1.14 13.70 16.60
N PRO A 2 1.66 12.76 15.80
CA PRO A 2 2.25 13.07 14.49
C PRO A 2 1.21 13.73 13.55
N GLN A 3 1.67 14.57 12.62
CA GLN A 3 0.81 15.15 11.57
C GLN A 3 0.65 14.23 10.35
N TYR A 4 1.56 13.25 10.21
CA TYR A 4 1.69 12.30 9.10
C TYR A 4 1.95 12.96 7.73
N THR A 5 0.94 13.60 7.11
CA THR A 5 1.08 14.31 5.83
C THR A 5 0.16 15.52 5.72
N ALA A 6 0.60 16.51 4.95
CA ALA A 6 -0.16 17.73 4.64
C ALA A 6 -1.31 17.45 3.66
N GLY A 7 -2.28 18.36 3.64
CA GLY A 7 -3.44 18.33 2.76
C GLY A 7 -4.76 18.45 3.52
N SER A 8 -5.69 19.17 2.92
CA SER A 8 -6.97 19.60 3.46
C SER A 8 -8.17 18.79 2.94
N SER A 9 -7.96 17.92 1.95
CA SER A 9 -9.01 17.06 1.39
C SER A 9 -9.23 15.76 2.19
N HIS A 10 -10.33 15.06 1.88
CA HIS A 10 -10.56 13.72 2.43
C HIS A 10 -9.51 12.71 1.95
N ILE A 11 -8.95 12.89 0.75
CA ILE A 11 -7.84 12.06 0.25
C ILE A 11 -6.62 12.16 1.16
N ALA A 12 -6.24 13.38 1.55
CA ALA A 12 -5.16 13.60 2.51
C ALA A 12 -5.51 13.02 3.89
N GLN A 13 -6.78 13.14 4.32
CA GLN A 13 -7.23 12.54 5.58
C GLN A 13 -7.14 11.01 5.56
N ASN A 14 -7.53 10.35 4.48
CA ASN A 14 -7.38 8.90 4.33
C ASN A 14 -5.92 8.47 4.44
N ARG A 15 -4.98 9.22 3.82
CA ARG A 15 -3.54 8.97 3.98
C ARG A 15 -3.11 9.03 5.44
N ARG A 16 -3.58 10.03 6.20
CA ARG A 16 -3.28 10.15 7.63
C ARG A 16 -3.87 9.00 8.42
N ASN A 17 -5.15 8.68 8.21
CA ASN A 17 -5.83 7.55 8.87
C ASN A 17 -5.06 6.24 8.63
N TYR A 18 -4.70 5.96 7.39
CA TYR A 18 -4.01 4.71 7.07
C TYR A 18 -2.57 4.66 7.59
N MET A 19 -1.92 5.80 7.82
CA MET A 19 -0.63 5.86 8.51
C MET A 19 -0.74 5.77 10.04
N ASP A 20 -1.85 6.19 10.64
CA ASP A 20 -1.98 6.29 12.09
C ASP A 20 -2.24 4.92 12.76
N PRO A 21 -1.31 4.34 13.53
CA PRO A 21 -1.53 3.05 14.19
C PRO A 21 -2.72 3.04 15.17
N ASN A 22 -3.22 4.20 15.61
CA ASN A 22 -4.41 4.31 16.46
C ASN A 22 -5.73 4.29 15.67
N TYR A 23 -5.69 4.49 14.35
CA TYR A 23 -6.84 4.29 13.50
C TYR A 23 -7.02 2.80 13.23
N THR A 24 -8.17 2.26 13.59
CA THR A 24 -8.57 0.88 13.28
C THR A 24 -9.10 0.81 11.86
N TYR A 25 -8.47 0.00 11.01
CA TYR A 25 -8.98 -0.25 9.66
C TYR A 25 -10.37 -0.90 9.71
N GLU A 26 -11.27 -0.43 8.85
CA GLU A 26 -12.56 -1.10 8.68
C GLU A 26 -12.36 -2.49 8.06
N LYS A 27 -12.89 -3.53 8.71
CA LYS A 27 -12.89 -4.90 8.20
C LYS A 27 -14.04 -5.09 7.21
N LEU A 28 -13.72 -5.40 5.96
CA LEU A 28 -14.70 -5.63 4.87
C LEU A 28 -15.02 -7.11 4.65
N ARG A 29 -14.12 -7.99 5.06
CA ARG A 29 -14.22 -9.46 4.90
C ARG A 29 -13.41 -10.17 5.97
N ASP A 30 -13.54 -11.49 6.06
CA ASP A 30 -12.78 -12.32 6.99
C ASP A 30 -12.29 -13.59 6.29
N ILE A 31 -11.06 -13.57 5.79
CA ILE A 31 -10.45 -14.72 5.11
C ILE A 31 -9.83 -15.66 6.14
N ALA A 32 -10.14 -16.95 6.07
CA ALA A 32 -9.55 -17.94 6.98
C ALA A 32 -8.01 -17.91 6.90
N GLU A 33 -7.34 -18.11 8.03
CA GLU A 33 -5.86 -18.10 8.09
C GLU A 33 -5.24 -19.13 7.13
N GLU A 34 -5.82 -20.32 7.05
CA GLU A 34 -5.38 -21.33 6.07
C GLU A 34 -5.52 -20.86 4.62
N ASP A 35 -6.51 -20.02 4.32
CA ASP A 35 -6.73 -19.50 2.98
C ASP A 35 -5.76 -18.38 2.64
N ILE A 36 -5.30 -17.62 3.64
CA ILE A 36 -4.14 -16.73 3.48
C ILE A 36 -2.88 -17.52 3.14
N VAL A 37 -2.64 -18.64 3.83
CA VAL A 37 -1.52 -19.55 3.51
C VAL A 37 -1.60 -20.06 2.08
N ARG A 38 -2.78 -20.52 1.64
CA ARG A 38 -3.03 -20.97 0.26
C ARG A 38 -2.76 -19.86 -0.76
N LEU A 39 -3.27 -18.66 -0.51
CA LEU A 39 -3.08 -17.51 -1.39
C LEU A 39 -1.61 -17.11 -1.52
N LEU A 40 -0.85 -17.14 -0.43
CA LEU A 40 0.57 -16.79 -0.44
C LEU A 40 1.44 -17.88 -1.07
N ALA A 41 1.06 -19.15 -0.89
CA ALA A 41 1.73 -20.34 -1.45
C ALA A 41 3.24 -20.45 -1.12
N HIS A 42 3.67 -19.93 0.04
CA HIS A 42 5.05 -20.12 0.54
C HIS A 42 5.24 -21.49 1.22
N ARG A 43 4.14 -22.04 1.75
CA ARG A 43 3.98 -23.33 2.40
C ARG A 43 2.53 -23.81 2.22
N ALA A 44 2.26 -25.08 2.48
CA ALA A 44 0.89 -25.61 2.53
C ALA A 44 0.25 -25.40 3.94
N PRO A 45 -1.09 -25.33 4.05
CA PRO A 45 -1.76 -25.37 5.35
C PRO A 45 -1.34 -26.62 6.15
N GLY A 46 -1.01 -26.42 7.43
CA GLY A 46 -0.50 -27.49 8.30
C GLY A 46 0.98 -27.86 8.12
N GLU A 47 1.67 -27.31 7.10
CA GLU A 47 3.12 -27.45 7.00
C GLU A 47 3.81 -26.56 8.05
N GLU A 48 4.77 -27.13 8.76
CA GLU A 48 5.63 -26.41 9.71
C GLU A 48 6.39 -25.26 9.04
N TYR A 49 6.61 -24.17 9.77
CA TYR A 49 7.46 -23.08 9.29
C TYR A 49 8.89 -23.57 9.10
N LYS A 50 9.48 -23.23 7.95
CA LYS A 50 10.90 -23.53 7.68
C LYS A 50 11.78 -22.43 8.25
N SER A 51 12.96 -22.83 8.73
CA SER A 51 13.92 -21.91 9.35
C SER A 51 15.13 -21.66 8.44
N ILE A 52 15.71 -20.45 8.53
CA ILE A 52 16.97 -20.05 7.87
C ILE A 52 18.15 -19.99 8.84
N HIS A 53 17.86 -20.00 10.13
CA HIS A 53 18.82 -20.15 11.23
C HIS A 53 18.07 -20.78 12.43
N PRO A 54 18.77 -21.34 13.43
CA PRO A 54 18.14 -21.79 14.67
C PRO A 54 17.34 -20.66 15.36
N PRO A 55 16.40 -20.99 16.25
CA PRO A 55 15.74 -19.98 17.09
C PRO A 55 16.77 -19.11 17.82
N LEU A 56 16.49 -17.81 17.98
CA LEU A 56 17.43 -16.86 18.58
C LEU A 56 17.78 -17.22 20.04
N GLU A 57 16.86 -17.85 20.77
CA GLU A 57 17.11 -18.33 22.13
C GLU A 57 18.11 -19.49 22.20
N GLU A 58 18.33 -20.20 21.08
CA GLU A 58 19.30 -21.28 20.94
C GLU A 58 20.63 -20.80 20.33
N MET A 59 20.75 -19.50 20.04
CA MET A 59 21.93 -18.91 19.40
C MET A 59 22.71 -18.02 20.36
N GLU A 60 24.04 -18.08 20.25
CA GLU A 60 24.91 -17.07 20.84
C GLU A 60 24.97 -15.85 19.90
N GLU A 61 24.21 -14.80 20.23
CA GLU A 61 24.27 -13.55 19.48
C GLU A 61 25.54 -12.74 19.86
N PRO A 62 26.14 -12.00 18.91
CA PRO A 62 27.19 -11.04 19.20
C PRO A 62 26.75 -10.00 20.24
N GLU A 63 27.66 -9.66 21.17
CA GLU A 63 27.48 -8.55 22.12
C GLU A 63 27.22 -7.25 21.35
N CYS A 64 25.97 -6.79 21.38
CA CYS A 64 25.48 -5.73 20.52
C CYS A 64 24.34 -4.99 21.20
N ALA A 65 24.64 -3.79 21.71
CA ALA A 65 23.67 -2.96 22.40
C ALA A 65 22.35 -2.76 21.63
N VAL A 66 22.40 -2.69 20.28
CA VAL A 66 21.19 -2.54 19.46
C VAL A 66 20.30 -3.78 19.54
N ARG A 67 20.86 -4.99 19.49
CA ARG A 67 20.09 -6.24 19.61
C ARG A 67 19.45 -6.36 20.99
N GLU A 68 20.21 -6.03 22.03
CA GLU A 68 19.74 -6.07 23.42
C GLU A 68 18.59 -5.07 23.68
N MET A 69 18.58 -3.93 22.99
CA MET A 69 17.54 -2.90 23.14
C MET A 69 16.31 -3.12 22.25
N VAL A 70 16.40 -3.94 21.19
CA VAL A 70 15.36 -4.06 20.16
C VAL A 70 14.74 -5.46 20.17
N GLU A 71 13.51 -5.53 20.67
CA GLU A 71 12.74 -6.78 20.71
C GLU A 71 12.48 -7.35 19.30
N PRO A 72 12.96 -8.58 18.99
CA PRO A 72 12.71 -9.26 17.71
C PRO A 72 11.23 -9.63 17.55
N THR A 73 10.76 -9.73 16.31
CA THR A 73 9.42 -10.25 16.02
C THR A 73 9.36 -11.76 16.28
N GLU A 74 8.16 -12.32 16.41
CA GLU A 74 7.98 -13.77 16.62
C GLU A 74 8.58 -14.59 15.47
N GLY A 75 8.46 -14.13 14.23
CA GLY A 75 9.10 -14.81 13.11
C GLY A 75 10.62 -14.70 13.14
N ALA A 76 11.18 -13.62 13.65
CA ALA A 76 12.63 -13.46 13.80
C ALA A 76 13.18 -14.36 14.91
N LYS A 77 12.49 -14.42 16.07
CA LYS A 77 12.82 -15.31 17.19
C LYS A 77 12.89 -16.77 16.76
N ALA A 78 11.92 -17.22 15.97
CA ALA A 78 11.84 -18.61 15.50
C ALA A 78 12.75 -18.93 14.31
N GLY A 79 13.42 -17.91 13.74
CA GLY A 79 14.30 -18.09 12.60
C GLY A 79 13.59 -18.38 11.27
N ASP A 80 12.31 -18.01 11.13
CA ASP A 80 11.51 -18.21 9.92
C ASP A 80 12.22 -17.66 8.67
N ARG A 81 11.97 -18.28 7.51
CA ARG A 81 12.35 -17.67 6.22
C ARG A 81 11.76 -16.26 6.08
N ILE A 82 12.47 -15.40 5.34
CA ILE A 82 11.90 -14.14 4.85
C ILE A 82 11.10 -14.44 3.59
N ARG A 83 9.81 -14.12 3.63
CA ARG A 83 8.84 -14.28 2.54
C ARG A 83 8.16 -12.94 2.29
N TYR A 84 7.16 -12.92 1.41
CA TYR A 84 6.56 -11.66 0.96
C TYR A 84 5.07 -11.75 0.65
N VAL A 85 4.44 -10.59 0.66
CA VAL A 85 3.13 -10.33 0.05
C VAL A 85 3.26 -9.19 -0.95
N GLN A 86 2.53 -9.23 -2.06
CA GLN A 86 2.61 -8.18 -3.07
C GLN A 86 1.24 -7.83 -3.67
N TYR A 87 0.95 -6.54 -3.74
CA TYR A 87 -0.31 -5.99 -4.23
C TYR A 87 -0.09 -5.20 -5.52
N THR A 88 -1.10 -5.18 -6.38
CA THR A 88 -1.25 -4.24 -7.49
C THR A 88 -2.50 -3.41 -7.23
N ASP A 89 -2.40 -2.09 -7.34
CA ASP A 89 -3.49 -1.14 -7.07
C ASP A 89 -3.87 -0.40 -8.34
N SER A 90 -5.12 -0.52 -8.78
CA SER A 90 -5.64 0.13 -9.99
C SER A 90 -5.62 1.65 -9.86
N MET A 91 -5.24 2.34 -10.93
CA MET A 91 -5.40 3.79 -11.08
C MET A 91 -6.87 4.23 -11.18
N MET A 92 -7.80 3.28 -11.26
CA MET A 92 -9.25 3.51 -11.19
C MET A 92 -9.72 3.37 -9.73
N PHE A 93 -9.20 4.25 -8.87
CA PHE A 93 -9.63 4.44 -7.48
C PHE A 93 -9.45 3.23 -6.55
N ALA A 94 -8.35 2.49 -6.65
CA ALA A 94 -7.98 1.57 -5.57
C ALA A 94 -7.97 2.29 -4.20
N PRO A 95 -8.38 1.62 -3.09
CA PRO A 95 -8.50 2.26 -1.79
C PRO A 95 -7.19 2.84 -1.24
N ILE A 96 -6.07 2.20 -1.54
CA ILE A 96 -4.74 2.69 -1.18
C ILE A 96 -3.80 2.63 -2.38
N THR A 97 -2.80 3.51 -2.40
CA THR A 97 -1.80 3.62 -3.47
C THR A 97 -0.40 3.16 -3.02
N PRO A 98 0.50 2.82 -3.97
CA PRO A 98 1.78 2.19 -3.67
C PRO A 98 2.64 2.86 -2.60
N TYR A 99 2.79 4.20 -2.65
CA TYR A 99 3.56 4.96 -1.64
C TYR A 99 2.93 4.88 -0.25
N GLN A 100 1.60 4.98 -0.19
CA GLN A 100 0.84 4.98 1.06
C GLN A 100 0.87 3.61 1.73
N ARG A 101 0.93 2.52 0.96
CA ARG A 101 1.17 1.17 1.51
C ARG A 101 2.48 1.09 2.30
N ALA A 102 3.57 1.63 1.77
CA ALA A 102 4.86 1.62 2.47
C ALA A 102 4.85 2.54 3.71
N TRP A 103 4.21 3.71 3.61
CA TRP A 103 4.05 4.60 4.77
C TRP A 103 3.27 3.92 5.89
N ALA A 104 2.11 3.33 5.59
CA ALA A 104 1.30 2.59 6.55
C ALA A 104 2.06 1.38 7.11
N ALA A 105 2.82 0.67 6.28
CA ALA A 105 3.61 -0.47 6.74
C ALA A 105 4.68 -0.06 7.76
N TYR A 106 5.47 0.97 7.47
CA TYR A 106 6.51 1.45 8.38
C TYR A 106 5.98 2.08 9.67
N THR A 107 4.75 2.61 9.68
CA THR A 107 4.15 3.20 10.88
C THR A 107 3.39 2.20 11.74
N ARG A 108 2.97 1.05 11.18
CA ARG A 108 2.13 0.07 11.89
C ARG A 108 2.83 -1.26 12.21
N TYR A 109 3.81 -1.68 11.42
CA TYR A 109 4.42 -3.00 11.57
C TYR A 109 5.90 -2.93 11.95
N LYS A 110 6.33 -3.84 12.82
CA LYS A 110 7.73 -4.04 13.18
C LYS A 110 8.42 -4.98 12.19
N GLY A 111 9.67 -4.69 11.82
CA GLY A 111 10.54 -5.63 11.11
C GLY A 111 10.10 -5.97 9.68
N VAL A 112 9.59 -4.98 8.93
CA VAL A 112 9.11 -5.14 7.55
C VAL A 112 9.99 -4.41 6.54
N ASP A 113 10.01 -4.91 5.31
CA ASP A 113 10.73 -4.35 4.16
C ASP A 113 9.78 -4.09 2.97
N PRO A 114 9.08 -2.94 2.94
CA PRO A 114 8.20 -2.57 1.83
C PRO A 114 8.95 -1.98 0.63
N GLY A 115 8.69 -2.52 -0.56
CA GLY A 115 9.19 -2.00 -1.84
C GLY A 115 8.07 -1.39 -2.69
N VAL A 116 8.27 -0.16 -3.18
CA VAL A 116 7.23 0.62 -3.89
C VAL A 116 7.55 0.76 -5.38
N LEU A 117 6.62 0.36 -6.23
CA LEU A 117 6.66 0.60 -7.68
C LEU A 117 5.27 1.07 -8.16
N SER A 118 5.17 1.51 -9.42
CA SER A 118 3.89 1.91 -10.00
C SER A 118 2.86 0.78 -10.05
N GLY A 119 3.26 -0.38 -10.58
CA GLY A 119 2.36 -1.52 -10.79
C GLY A 119 2.38 -2.57 -9.68
N ARG A 120 3.21 -2.41 -8.64
CA ARG A 120 3.28 -3.36 -7.54
C ARG A 120 3.86 -2.73 -6.26
N THR A 121 3.36 -3.15 -5.11
CA THR A 121 3.99 -2.90 -3.81
C THR A 121 4.18 -4.23 -3.09
N ILE A 122 5.43 -4.53 -2.77
CA ILE A 122 5.83 -5.72 -2.03
C ILE A 122 6.05 -5.36 -0.56
N ILE A 123 5.79 -6.29 0.36
CA ILE A 123 6.26 -6.23 1.74
C ILE A 123 6.96 -7.56 2.02
N GLU A 124 8.26 -7.52 2.28
CA GLU A 124 9.03 -8.66 2.76
C GLU A 124 9.15 -8.63 4.29
N GLY A 125 9.23 -9.81 4.90
CA GLY A 125 9.28 -9.99 6.34
C GLY A 125 9.34 -11.47 6.70
N ARG A 126 9.45 -11.79 7.99
CA ARG A 126 9.47 -13.19 8.43
C ARG A 126 8.14 -13.87 8.14
N GLU A 127 8.18 -15.14 7.74
CA GLU A 127 7.06 -15.87 7.13
C GLU A 127 5.75 -15.75 7.93
N ARG A 128 5.76 -16.07 9.23
CA ARG A 128 4.56 -15.95 10.08
C ARG A 128 4.08 -14.51 10.28
N ASP A 129 4.98 -13.54 10.23
CA ASP A 129 4.64 -12.13 10.39
C ASP A 129 3.96 -11.60 9.12
N ILE A 130 4.43 -12.03 7.95
CA ILE A 130 3.81 -11.74 6.65
C ILE A 130 2.43 -12.37 6.52
N GLU A 131 2.21 -13.58 7.05
CA GLU A 131 0.87 -14.18 7.07
C GLU A 131 -0.14 -13.29 7.85
N LYS A 132 0.25 -12.80 9.02
CA LYS A 132 -0.59 -11.89 9.84
C LYS A 132 -0.86 -10.56 9.13
N ILE A 133 0.17 -9.93 8.57
CA ILE A 133 0.04 -8.67 7.82
C ILE A 133 -0.87 -8.87 6.60
N THR A 134 -0.70 -9.97 5.88
CA THR A 134 -1.50 -10.29 4.69
C THR A 134 -2.97 -10.44 5.07
N LYS A 135 -3.27 -11.18 6.14
CA LYS A 135 -4.65 -11.34 6.63
C LYS A 135 -5.29 -9.98 6.92
N GLU A 136 -4.64 -9.15 7.73
CA GLU A 136 -5.18 -7.82 8.07
C GLU A 136 -5.43 -6.98 6.80
N GLN A 137 -4.46 -6.94 5.88
CA GLN A 137 -4.54 -6.09 4.70
C GLN A 137 -5.57 -6.57 3.68
N ILE A 138 -5.77 -7.88 3.53
CA ILE A 138 -6.81 -8.45 2.65
C ILE A 138 -8.19 -8.32 3.31
N ASP A 139 -8.29 -8.47 4.63
CA ASP A 139 -9.55 -8.39 5.36
C ASP A 139 -10.13 -6.97 5.42
N CYS A 140 -9.28 -5.94 5.35
CA CYS A 140 -9.69 -4.56 5.58
C CYS A 140 -9.94 -3.72 4.32
N GLU A 141 -10.32 -2.46 4.56
CA GLU A 141 -10.61 -1.43 3.54
C GLU A 141 -9.43 -1.06 2.63
N LEU A 142 -8.21 -1.53 2.93
CA LEU A 142 -7.05 -1.37 2.04
C LEU A 142 -7.08 -2.29 0.82
N TYR A 143 -8.04 -3.22 0.76
CA TYR A 143 -8.19 -4.19 -0.32
C TYR A 143 -9.62 -4.17 -0.87
N ASP A 144 -9.75 -3.69 -2.09
CA ASP A 144 -10.94 -3.86 -2.90
C ASP A 144 -10.76 -5.03 -3.87
N THR A 145 -11.74 -5.91 -4.02
CA THR A 145 -11.59 -7.14 -4.81
C THR A 145 -11.55 -6.92 -6.32
N ALA A 146 -11.95 -5.74 -6.82
CA ALA A 146 -11.87 -5.39 -8.24
C ALA A 146 -10.65 -4.51 -8.57
N ARG A 147 -10.30 -3.58 -7.67
CA ARG A 147 -9.27 -2.55 -7.86
C ARG A 147 -7.94 -2.88 -7.19
N THR A 148 -7.90 -3.88 -6.32
CA THR A 148 -6.67 -4.40 -5.73
C THR A 148 -6.50 -5.86 -6.11
N GLY A 149 -5.29 -6.24 -6.53
CA GLY A 149 -4.95 -7.62 -6.86
C GLY A 149 -3.78 -8.12 -6.04
N LEU A 150 -3.88 -9.34 -5.51
CA LEU A 150 -2.76 -10.06 -4.91
C LEU A 150 -1.92 -10.71 -6.02
N ARG A 151 -0.70 -10.20 -6.25
CA ARG A 151 0.12 -10.54 -7.43
C ARG A 151 1.61 -10.57 -7.13
N GLY A 152 2.22 -11.74 -7.07
CA GLY A 152 3.68 -11.89 -6.88
C GLY A 152 4.49 -11.77 -8.17
N ARG A 153 3.85 -12.05 -9.30
CA ARG A 153 4.42 -11.90 -10.65
C ARG A 153 3.37 -11.50 -11.67
N THR A 154 3.82 -11.12 -12.87
CA THR A 154 2.96 -10.74 -14.00
C THR A 154 1.92 -9.70 -13.56
N VAL A 155 2.43 -8.56 -13.08
CA VAL A 155 1.64 -7.53 -12.36
C VAL A 155 0.97 -6.51 -13.28
N HIS A 156 1.02 -6.71 -14.61
CA HIS A 156 0.42 -5.79 -15.57
C HIS A 156 -1.09 -5.61 -15.29
N GLY A 157 -1.58 -4.37 -15.27
CA GLY A 157 -3.00 -4.09 -15.02
C GLY A 157 -3.30 -2.74 -14.37
N HIS A 158 -2.39 -2.21 -13.51
CA HIS A 158 -2.70 -1.01 -12.70
C HIS A 158 -3.16 0.21 -13.50
N ALA A 159 -2.58 0.44 -14.68
CA ALA A 159 -2.90 1.55 -15.57
C ALA A 159 -3.72 1.13 -16.81
N VAL A 160 -4.16 -0.13 -16.87
CA VAL A 160 -5.02 -0.64 -17.96
C VAL A 160 -6.46 -0.21 -17.66
N ARG A 161 -7.28 -0.07 -18.70
CA ARG A 161 -8.73 0.04 -18.53
C ARG A 161 -9.27 -1.18 -17.78
N LEU A 162 -10.33 -0.97 -17.02
CA LEU A 162 -11.10 -2.05 -16.43
C LEU A 162 -11.85 -2.81 -17.53
N ASP A 163 -12.25 -4.04 -17.25
CA ASP A 163 -13.21 -4.75 -18.10
C ASP A 163 -14.65 -4.24 -17.88
N GLU A 164 -15.60 -4.84 -18.59
CA GLU A 164 -17.04 -4.51 -18.53
C GLU A 164 -17.66 -4.67 -17.15
N ASP A 165 -17.02 -5.44 -16.26
CA ASP A 165 -17.44 -5.68 -14.89
C ASP A 165 -16.71 -4.79 -13.87
N GLY A 166 -15.85 -3.88 -14.34
CA GLY A 166 -15.07 -2.99 -13.48
C GLY A 166 -13.85 -3.65 -12.83
N MET A 167 -13.42 -4.82 -13.32
CA MET A 167 -12.30 -5.58 -12.77
C MET A 167 -10.97 -5.17 -13.40
N MET A 168 -9.92 -5.12 -12.58
CA MET A 168 -8.57 -4.88 -13.06
C MET A 168 -8.00 -6.08 -13.81
N PHE A 169 -7.51 -5.85 -15.03
CA PHE A 169 -6.87 -6.86 -15.88
C PHE A 169 -5.83 -7.71 -15.13
N ASP A 170 -5.87 -9.02 -15.32
CA ASP A 170 -4.87 -9.99 -14.86
C ASP A 170 -4.57 -11.02 -15.96
N ALA A 171 -3.35 -10.99 -16.51
CA ALA A 171 -2.92 -11.93 -17.55
C ALA A 171 -2.85 -13.39 -17.05
N LEU A 172 -2.67 -13.62 -15.74
CA LEU A 172 -2.63 -14.97 -15.18
C LEU A 172 -4.02 -15.51 -14.82
N ARG A 173 -5.05 -14.66 -14.88
CA ARG A 173 -6.43 -15.03 -14.54
C ARG A 173 -6.50 -15.68 -13.16
N ARG A 174 -5.90 -15.03 -12.14
CA ARG A 174 -5.89 -15.56 -10.76
C ARG A 174 -7.25 -15.51 -10.09
N TRP A 175 -8.12 -14.60 -10.52
CA TRP A 175 -9.47 -14.49 -10.03
C TRP A 175 -10.50 -14.89 -11.09
N SER A 176 -11.67 -15.28 -10.61
CA SER A 176 -12.91 -15.52 -11.32
C SER A 176 -14.03 -14.72 -10.66
N LYS A 177 -15.09 -14.43 -11.42
CA LYS A 177 -16.30 -13.78 -10.90
C LYS A 177 -17.39 -14.84 -10.73
N GLY A 178 -17.86 -15.02 -9.50
CA GLY A 178 -18.97 -15.89 -9.18
C GLY A 178 -20.31 -15.29 -9.61
N LYS A 179 -21.36 -16.12 -9.59
CA LYS A 179 -22.70 -15.73 -10.08
C LYS A 179 -23.33 -14.59 -9.28
N GLY A 180 -22.99 -14.47 -7.99
CA GLY A 180 -23.49 -13.41 -7.12
C GLY A 180 -22.68 -12.10 -7.17
N GLY A 181 -21.65 -12.04 -8.03
CA GLY A 181 -20.73 -10.92 -8.15
C GLY A 181 -19.53 -10.97 -7.20
N GLU A 182 -19.39 -12.04 -6.43
CA GLU A 182 -18.21 -12.32 -5.63
C GLU A 182 -16.97 -12.56 -6.50
N VAL A 183 -15.83 -12.07 -6.05
CA VAL A 183 -14.52 -12.36 -6.63
C VAL A 183 -13.91 -13.54 -5.91
N ILE A 184 -13.50 -14.54 -6.68
CA ILE A 184 -12.98 -15.81 -6.20
C ILE A 184 -11.57 -15.99 -6.74
N TYR A 185 -10.57 -16.10 -5.87
CA TYR A 185 -9.23 -16.49 -6.27
C TYR A 185 -9.21 -18.00 -6.57
N VAL A 186 -8.85 -18.34 -7.80
CA VAL A 186 -8.78 -19.71 -8.34
C VAL A 186 -7.33 -20.18 -8.53
N LYS A 187 -6.37 -19.30 -8.28
CA LYS A 187 -4.92 -19.55 -8.28
C LYS A 187 -4.29 -18.78 -7.12
N ASP A 188 -3.09 -19.19 -6.72
CA ASP A 188 -2.32 -18.46 -5.72
C ASP A 188 -1.80 -17.10 -6.23
N MET A 189 -1.09 -16.36 -5.38
CA MET A 189 -0.51 -15.05 -5.65
C MET A 189 0.41 -15.02 -6.89
N ILE A 190 1.06 -16.14 -7.24
CA ILE A 190 1.96 -16.25 -8.40
C ILE A 190 1.33 -16.97 -9.60
N GLY A 191 0.08 -17.43 -9.50
CA GLY A 191 -0.66 -18.09 -10.55
C GLY A 191 -0.54 -19.62 -10.55
N GLY A 192 -0.06 -20.23 -9.47
CA GLY A 192 -0.04 -21.66 -9.25
C GLY A 192 -1.42 -22.22 -8.88
N ALA A 193 -1.56 -23.54 -8.97
CA ALA A 193 -2.78 -24.23 -8.58
C ALA A 193 -2.91 -24.26 -7.05
N MET A 194 -4.12 -24.03 -6.54
CA MET A 194 -4.47 -24.23 -5.14
C MET A 194 -5.28 -25.53 -4.99
N ASP A 195 -5.27 -26.11 -3.79
CA ASP A 195 -6.08 -27.29 -3.43
C ASP A 195 -7.58 -26.97 -3.35
N LYS A 196 -7.94 -25.70 -3.13
CA LYS A 196 -9.30 -25.17 -3.22
C LYS A 196 -9.30 -23.69 -3.64
N GLU A 197 -10.47 -23.21 -4.08
CA GLU A 197 -10.71 -21.79 -4.34
C GLU A 197 -10.86 -20.99 -3.05
N VAL A 198 -10.59 -19.67 -3.13
CA VAL A 198 -10.73 -18.73 -2.00
C VAL A 198 -11.65 -17.58 -2.38
N VAL A 199 -12.80 -17.46 -1.71
CA VAL A 199 -13.79 -16.41 -1.96
C VAL A 199 -13.39 -15.15 -1.21
N LEU A 200 -13.16 -14.04 -1.92
CA LEU A 200 -12.80 -12.74 -1.33
C LEU A 200 -14.01 -11.82 -1.09
N GLY A 201 -15.16 -12.12 -1.67
CA GLY A 201 -16.37 -11.31 -1.57
C GLY A 201 -16.54 -10.33 -2.73
N LYS A 202 -17.48 -9.39 -2.59
CA LYS A 202 -17.87 -8.48 -3.68
C LYS A 202 -16.97 -7.25 -3.73
N PRO A 203 -16.81 -6.63 -4.92
CA PRO A 203 -16.12 -5.35 -5.03
C PRO A 203 -16.96 -4.22 -4.41
N LEU A 204 -16.27 -3.19 -3.94
CA LEU A 204 -16.88 -1.96 -3.46
C LEU A 204 -17.56 -1.21 -4.61
N PRO A 205 -18.68 -0.53 -4.35
CA PRO A 205 -19.27 0.38 -5.33
C PRO A 205 -18.37 1.62 -5.54
N GLU A 206 -18.51 2.29 -6.69
CA GLU A 206 -17.66 3.43 -7.07
C GLU A 206 -17.68 4.58 -6.07
N ASP A 207 -18.83 4.86 -5.45
CA ASP A 207 -18.94 5.94 -4.47
C ASP A 207 -18.15 5.64 -3.20
N GLU A 208 -18.06 4.38 -2.79
CA GLU A 208 -17.19 3.93 -1.70
C GLU A 208 -15.71 4.01 -2.09
N LEU A 209 -15.36 3.67 -3.34
CA LEU A 209 -13.98 3.81 -3.82
C LEU A 209 -13.52 5.28 -3.82
N LEU A 210 -14.37 6.21 -4.27
CA LEU A 210 -14.08 7.65 -4.25
C LEU A 210 -13.92 8.21 -2.83
N LYS A 211 -14.67 7.67 -1.85
CA LYS A 211 -14.54 8.06 -0.44
C LYS A 211 -13.27 7.52 0.21
N ARG A 212 -12.84 6.30 -0.14
CA ARG A 212 -11.75 5.59 0.55
C ARG A 212 -10.38 5.80 -0.07
N THR A 213 -10.33 6.07 -1.37
CA THR A 213 -9.05 6.13 -2.10
C THR A 213 -8.08 7.15 -1.49
N THR A 214 -6.77 6.84 -1.59
CA THR A 214 -5.68 7.77 -1.23
C THR A 214 -5.13 8.54 -2.44
N MET A 215 -5.72 8.40 -3.63
CA MET A 215 -5.23 9.05 -4.84
C MET A 215 -5.94 10.37 -5.14
N TYR A 216 -5.18 11.35 -5.61
CA TYR A 216 -5.75 12.46 -6.37
C TYR A 216 -5.88 12.03 -7.83
N ARG A 217 -7.04 12.26 -8.43
CA ARG A 217 -7.31 11.90 -9.82
C ARG A 217 -8.37 12.86 -10.38
N ASN A 218 -7.96 13.77 -11.26
CA ASN A 218 -8.87 14.67 -11.97
C ASN A 218 -9.55 13.95 -13.15
N ALA A 219 -10.35 12.94 -12.84
CA ALA A 219 -11.08 12.13 -13.81
C ALA A 219 -12.21 11.39 -13.09
N GLN A 220 -13.30 11.04 -13.77
CA GLN A 220 -14.39 10.19 -13.24
C GLN A 220 -14.90 10.59 -11.82
N GLY A 221 -14.99 11.90 -11.54
CA GLY A 221 -15.49 12.41 -10.25
C GLY A 221 -14.47 12.41 -9.10
N GLY A 222 -13.21 12.05 -9.34
CA GLY A 222 -12.15 12.12 -8.34
C GLY A 222 -11.70 13.55 -8.00
N VAL A 223 -10.91 13.66 -6.92
CA VAL A 223 -10.39 14.93 -6.41
C VAL A 223 -9.29 15.49 -7.33
N TRP A 224 -9.42 16.76 -7.69
CA TRP A 224 -8.44 17.47 -8.49
C TRP A 224 -7.46 18.22 -7.58
N GLN A 225 -6.27 17.64 -7.40
CA GLN A 225 -5.27 18.07 -6.42
C GLN A 225 -5.05 19.60 -6.34
N GLU A 226 -4.70 20.25 -7.44
CA GLU A 226 -4.34 21.69 -7.43
C GLU A 226 -5.55 22.61 -7.19
N VAL A 227 -6.78 22.13 -7.42
CA VAL A 227 -8.00 22.92 -7.20
C VAL A 227 -8.58 22.69 -5.81
N ASP A 228 -8.65 21.42 -5.42
CA ASP A 228 -9.39 20.97 -4.25
C ASP A 228 -8.49 20.80 -3.02
N ASP A 229 -7.17 20.67 -3.21
CA ASP A 229 -6.20 20.53 -2.13
C ASP A 229 -4.83 21.19 -2.43
N PRO A 230 -4.79 22.52 -2.62
CA PRO A 230 -3.55 23.24 -2.92
C PRO A 230 -2.48 23.04 -1.84
N GLU A 231 -2.86 22.83 -0.57
CA GLU A 231 -1.93 22.55 0.52
C GLU A 231 -1.04 21.32 0.22
N SER A 232 -1.59 20.31 -0.46
CA SER A 232 -0.84 19.12 -0.86
C SER A 232 0.39 19.47 -1.70
N MET A 233 0.26 20.39 -2.66
CA MET A 233 1.35 20.79 -3.54
C MET A 233 2.17 21.94 -2.99
N ASP A 234 1.59 22.80 -2.17
CA ASP A 234 2.31 23.86 -1.46
C ASP A 234 3.41 23.29 -0.56
N VAL A 235 3.09 22.27 0.25
CA VAL A 235 4.07 21.62 1.13
C VAL A 235 5.05 20.76 0.34
N THR A 236 4.59 20.05 -0.68
CA THR A 236 5.48 19.23 -1.54
C THR A 236 6.48 20.11 -2.29
N ALA A 237 6.02 21.23 -2.86
CA ALA A 237 6.88 22.21 -3.51
C ALA A 237 7.85 22.87 -2.50
N GLN A 238 7.42 23.10 -1.26
CA GLN A 238 8.31 23.60 -0.22
C GLN A 238 9.44 22.61 0.08
N ILE A 239 9.15 21.31 0.17
CA ILE A 239 10.18 20.27 0.31
C ILE A 239 11.16 20.33 -0.87
N HIS A 240 10.64 20.42 -2.11
CA HIS A 240 11.47 20.56 -3.30
C HIS A 240 12.43 21.74 -3.18
N TRP A 241 11.92 22.95 -2.92
CA TRP A 241 12.75 24.15 -2.85
C TRP A 241 13.77 24.13 -1.70
N LYS A 242 13.39 23.58 -0.54
CA LYS A 242 14.32 23.44 0.59
C LYS A 242 15.44 22.46 0.27
N ARG A 243 15.16 21.36 -0.44
CA ARG A 243 16.19 20.43 -0.94
C ARG A 243 17.08 21.07 -2.01
N THR A 244 16.50 21.83 -2.94
CA THR A 244 17.26 22.55 -3.97
C THR A 244 18.25 23.53 -3.34
N VAL A 245 17.82 24.33 -2.37
CA VAL A 245 18.69 25.27 -1.66
C VAL A 245 19.74 24.53 -0.82
N GLY A 246 19.33 23.48 -0.10
CA GLY A 246 20.26 22.66 0.69
C GLY A 246 21.33 21.98 -0.18
N GLY A 247 20.98 21.54 -1.38
CA GLY A 247 21.92 20.96 -2.35
C GLY A 247 22.90 21.99 -2.92
N PHE A 248 22.47 23.25 -3.06
CA PHE A 248 23.36 24.34 -3.45
C PHE A 248 24.34 24.70 -2.33
N GLN A 249 23.83 25.04 -1.14
CA GLN A 249 24.61 25.34 0.06
C GLN A 249 23.82 24.91 1.31
N PRO A 250 24.21 23.82 2.00
CA PRO A 250 23.40 23.20 3.06
C PRO A 250 23.01 24.12 4.22
N TRP A 251 23.85 25.10 4.56
CA TRP A 251 23.60 26.04 5.66
C TRP A 251 22.73 27.23 5.25
N LYS A 252 22.47 27.45 3.95
CA LYS A 252 21.73 28.63 3.49
C LYS A 252 20.25 28.55 3.81
N LYS A 253 19.72 29.72 4.20
CA LYS A 253 18.29 29.95 4.35
C LYS A 253 17.70 30.38 3.01
N MET A 254 16.42 30.06 2.80
CA MET A 254 15.68 30.46 1.60
C MET A 254 15.73 31.99 1.38
N SER A 255 15.66 32.76 2.46
CA SER A 255 15.74 34.23 2.44
C SER A 255 17.07 34.79 1.95
N GLU A 256 18.14 33.99 1.94
CA GLU A 256 19.48 34.37 1.49
C GLU A 256 19.73 34.01 0.03
N ILE A 257 18.76 33.36 -0.61
CA ILE A 257 18.82 32.97 -2.02
C ILE A 257 18.17 34.07 -2.85
N LYS A 258 18.93 34.63 -3.80
CA LYS A 258 18.41 35.60 -4.75
C LYS A 258 17.25 34.98 -5.53
N GLY A 259 16.06 35.58 -5.45
CA GLY A 259 14.85 35.04 -6.07
C GLY A 259 14.24 33.84 -5.32
N GLY A 260 14.67 33.58 -4.08
CA GLY A 260 14.08 32.56 -3.23
C GLY A 260 12.57 32.74 -3.03
N LYS A 261 11.89 31.64 -2.69
CA LYS A 261 10.45 31.64 -2.41
C LYS A 261 10.13 32.68 -1.32
N LYS A 262 9.13 33.52 -1.61
CA LYS A 262 8.66 34.57 -0.68
C LYS A 262 7.80 34.02 0.44
N ASP A 263 7.06 32.96 0.15
CA ASP A 263 6.21 32.23 1.08
C ASP A 263 5.97 30.80 0.56
N ILE A 264 5.31 29.96 1.36
CA ILE A 264 4.74 28.69 0.94
C ILE A 264 3.61 28.95 -0.07
N GLY A 265 3.50 28.08 -1.08
CA GLY A 265 2.55 28.22 -2.17
C GLY A 265 2.85 29.30 -3.21
N VAL A 266 1.91 29.53 -4.11
CA VAL A 266 2.00 30.50 -5.22
C VAL A 266 0.65 31.21 -5.41
N LYS A 267 0.69 32.48 -5.86
CA LYS A 267 -0.53 33.30 -6.00
C LYS A 267 -1.22 33.15 -7.35
N ASP A 268 -0.44 33.01 -8.42
CA ASP A 268 -0.93 33.11 -9.80
C ASP A 268 -0.96 31.75 -10.51
N LEU A 269 -1.27 30.66 -9.79
CA LEU A 269 -1.43 29.35 -10.41
C LEU A 269 -2.65 29.34 -11.32
N LYS A 270 -2.46 28.95 -12.58
CA LYS A 270 -3.53 28.76 -13.56
C LYS A 270 -3.49 27.31 -14.05
N LEU A 271 -4.66 26.75 -14.26
CA LEU A 271 -4.84 25.39 -14.75
C LEU A 271 -5.44 25.42 -16.15
N PHE A 272 -5.01 24.48 -16.98
CA PHE A 272 -5.27 24.47 -18.42
C PHE A 272 -5.96 23.18 -18.88
N VAL A 273 -6.63 22.51 -17.96
CA VAL A 273 -7.44 21.31 -18.21
C VAL A 273 -8.76 21.49 -17.48
N PRO A 274 -9.88 20.90 -17.94
CA PRO A 274 -11.14 20.99 -17.23
C PRO A 274 -11.15 20.01 -16.05
N ARG A 275 -12.13 20.18 -15.15
CA ARG A 275 -12.45 19.13 -14.18
C ARG A 275 -12.90 17.88 -14.94
N GLY A 276 -12.30 16.74 -14.63
CA GLY A 276 -12.52 15.47 -15.32
C GLY A 276 -11.63 15.26 -16.55
N GLY A 277 -10.95 16.30 -17.04
CA GLY A 277 -9.88 16.20 -18.06
C GLY A 277 -10.31 15.91 -19.50
N VAL A 278 -11.61 15.79 -19.80
CA VAL A 278 -12.13 15.52 -21.17
C VAL A 278 -12.66 16.83 -21.76
N GLU A 279 -12.24 17.16 -22.99
CA GLU A 279 -12.68 18.30 -23.81
C GLU A 279 -13.13 17.85 -25.19
#